data_AF-A0A975AU20-F1
#
_entry.id   AF-A0A975AU20-F1
#
_cell.length_a   1.000
_cell.length_b   1.000
_cell.length_c   1.000
_cell.angle_alpha   90.00
_cell.angle_beta   90.00
_cell.angle_gamma   90.00
#
_symmetry.space_group_name_H-M   'P 1'
#
loop_
_entity.id
_entity.type
_entity.pdbx_description
1 polymer ?
#
loop_
_entity_poly.entity_id
_entity_poly.type
_entity_poly.pdbx_seq_one_letter_code
_entity_poly.pdbx_strand_id
1 'polypeptide(L)'
;MTRKRTFLTLAPRLLAAAGALVLSTSALAGQPLFVGQANPAAEGARTAARLTAKADTAGLRVVKANPDVVSARTGEIELDLGGRRVNLMLEKTSATPTGSLVWTGHVRETAPLRAMTAREVKHDANNSAILVRRGQGVTGSVRVDGKLFRIRPIAGGQHAVIEVDETRMPAEHPVQFNRIPQVRMAAREARPSKAGTVGALAIDPGPTATIRVMVVATNDAIAAYGGDMQALVELAVAESNQGYVNSNVGINMELASYTTTSYATAGMSTDLSRFRSTSDGIMDTIHATRDASAADVAMLVANDSSSCGLASSIGSTAATAFATAYWDCITGYYSFAHEIGHLQSARHDPATDGSTSPYTYGHGYRAPNNAWRTIMAYNCSPSCPRINYWSNPDVTYSGQAMGTTDTSHNQRVLVNTKATVAAYRGGVANAAPTANFTSSTSNLTASFTDTSTDTDGTIVSRASNFGDGATSTATNPSRTYAAAGTYTVTLTVTDDDGATNTKTASVTVSNSNVQTYTNSADYTINDNATVSSPIVVSGRTGNGLSSTQVTVNILHTYIGDLKVDLVAPDGSVYVLHNRAGGSADNINKTYTINLSSEALNGTWNLRVNDNASADTGRIDSWSIRF
;
A
#
# COMPACT_ATOMS: atom_id res chain seq x y z
N MET A 1 -31.19 -13.82 88.18
CA MET A 1 -30.96 -12.44 88.67
C MET A 1 -31.12 -11.46 87.52
N THR A 2 -31.67 -10.29 87.82
CA THR A 2 -31.74 -9.03 87.04
C THR A 2 -30.48 -8.74 86.21
N ARG A 3 -30.51 -8.17 84.98
CA ARG A 3 -30.98 -6.81 84.61
C ARG A 3 -31.08 -6.60 83.08
N LYS A 4 -31.80 -5.54 82.68
CA LYS A 4 -32.04 -5.07 81.28
C LYS A 4 -30.80 -4.40 80.64
N ARG A 5 -30.74 -4.36 79.30
CA ARG A 5 -30.82 -3.09 78.52
C ARG A 5 -31.07 -3.28 77.01
N THR A 6 -31.84 -2.33 76.49
CA THR A 6 -32.56 -2.18 75.22
C THR A 6 -31.69 -2.13 73.94
N PHE A 7 -32.22 -2.61 72.81
CA PHE A 7 -31.77 -2.31 71.45
C PHE A 7 -32.90 -1.74 70.57
N LEU A 8 -32.58 -0.68 69.82
CA LEU A 8 -33.29 0.04 68.74
C LEU A 8 -32.17 0.45 67.73
N THR A 9 -32.32 0.73 66.43
CA THR A 9 -33.40 0.73 65.40
C THR A 9 -32.66 0.79 64.03
N LEU A 10 -33.14 0.30 62.87
CA LEU A 10 -34.36 -0.41 62.47
C LEU A 10 -34.02 -1.34 61.25
N ALA A 11 -34.97 -1.60 60.36
CA ALA A 11 -34.83 -2.19 59.01
C ALA A 11 -35.47 -1.17 57.98
N PRO A 12 -35.53 -1.37 56.63
CA PRO A 12 -35.64 -2.66 55.93
C PRO A 12 -34.94 -2.86 54.55
N ARG A 13 -34.72 -4.14 54.23
CA ARG A 13 -34.86 -4.86 52.94
C ARG A 13 -34.70 -4.07 51.61
N LEU A 14 -33.66 -4.41 50.84
CA LEU A 14 -33.71 -4.32 49.37
C LEU A 14 -34.37 -5.56 48.76
N LEU A 15 -35.21 -5.35 47.74
CA LEU A 15 -35.59 -6.37 46.76
C LEU A 15 -34.61 -6.33 45.58
N ALA A 16 -34.28 -7.49 45.02
CA ALA A 16 -33.49 -7.58 43.80
C ALA A 16 -34.36 -7.30 42.56
N ALA A 17 -33.85 -6.49 41.64
CA ALA A 17 -34.40 -6.33 40.29
C ALA A 17 -33.28 -6.59 39.28
N ALA A 18 -33.46 -7.59 38.41
CA ALA A 18 -32.51 -7.89 37.36
C ALA A 18 -32.63 -6.84 36.23
N GLY A 19 -31.68 -5.91 36.18
CA GLY A 19 -31.59 -4.94 35.09
C GLY A 19 -31.13 -5.61 33.80
N ALA A 20 -32.01 -5.69 32.80
CA ALA A 20 -31.62 -6.10 31.47
C ALA A 20 -30.64 -5.07 30.87
N LEU A 21 -29.40 -5.48 30.64
CA LEU A 21 -28.39 -4.64 30.00
C LEU A 21 -28.70 -4.54 28.50
N VAL A 22 -29.54 -3.57 28.13
CA VAL A 22 -29.77 -3.21 26.73
C VAL A 22 -28.48 -2.58 26.20
N LEU A 23 -27.64 -3.39 25.57
CA LEU A 23 -26.56 -2.93 24.70
C LEU A 23 -27.20 -2.24 23.49
N SER A 24 -27.54 -0.96 23.64
CA SER A 24 -27.94 -0.11 22.54
C SER A 24 -26.74 0.10 21.63
N THR A 25 -26.63 -0.70 20.57
CA THR A 25 -25.76 -0.42 19.42
C THR A 25 -26.32 0.76 18.65
N SER A 26 -26.32 1.93 19.27
CA SER A 26 -26.46 3.19 18.55
C SER A 26 -25.26 3.30 17.64
N ALA A 27 -25.45 3.06 16.35
CA ALA A 27 -24.51 3.50 15.34
C ALA A 27 -24.28 5.00 15.59
N LEU A 28 -23.03 5.38 15.87
CA LEU A 28 -22.66 6.77 16.11
C LEU A 28 -22.97 7.53 14.82
N ALA A 29 -24.06 8.31 14.84
CA ALA A 29 -24.41 9.18 13.73
C ALA A 29 -23.23 10.11 13.42
N GLY A 30 -23.00 10.37 12.13
CA GLY A 30 -21.92 11.23 11.66
C GLY A 30 -21.88 12.56 12.43
N GLN A 31 -20.69 12.96 12.88
CA GLN A 31 -20.56 14.21 13.63
C GLN A 31 -20.76 15.40 12.69
N PRO A 32 -21.59 16.40 13.04
CA PRO A 32 -21.85 17.53 12.16
C PRO A 32 -20.62 18.44 12.07
N LEU A 33 -20.10 18.63 10.85
CA LEU A 33 -19.00 19.59 10.63
C LEU A 33 -19.47 21.02 10.91
N PHE A 34 -20.70 21.37 10.54
CA PHE A 34 -21.25 22.71 10.72
C PHE A 34 -22.15 22.77 11.95
N VAL A 35 -21.74 23.56 12.95
CA VAL A 35 -22.44 23.68 14.25
C VAL A 35 -23.46 24.82 14.29
N GLY A 36 -23.70 25.48 13.16
CA GLY A 36 -24.74 26.49 12.99
C GLY A 36 -24.42 27.52 11.90
N GLN A 37 -25.44 28.29 11.49
CA GLN A 37 -25.22 29.50 10.70
C GLN A 37 -24.50 30.58 11.52
N ALA A 38 -23.78 31.47 10.85
CA ALA A 38 -23.03 32.53 11.48
C ALA A 38 -23.27 33.89 10.82
N ASN A 39 -23.41 34.93 11.64
CA ASN A 39 -23.28 36.30 11.16
C ASN A 39 -21.79 36.64 11.08
N PRO A 40 -21.24 36.97 9.90
CA PRO A 40 -19.83 37.30 9.77
C PRO A 40 -19.48 38.64 10.41
N ALA A 41 -18.30 38.69 11.03
CA ALA A 41 -17.67 39.96 11.42
C ALA A 41 -17.40 40.83 10.18
N ALA A 42 -17.19 42.14 10.36
CA ALA A 42 -17.14 43.11 9.25
C ALA A 42 -16.18 42.71 8.09
N GLU A 43 -15.03 42.12 8.38
CA GLU A 43 -14.10 41.61 7.37
C GLU A 43 -14.63 40.34 6.68
N GLY A 44 -15.12 39.36 7.46
CA GLY A 44 -15.78 38.16 6.94
C GLY A 44 -16.99 38.49 6.06
N ALA A 45 -17.73 39.57 6.39
CA ALA A 45 -18.87 40.05 5.64
C ALA A 45 -18.45 40.63 4.29
N ARG A 46 -17.33 41.37 4.23
CA ARG A 46 -16.72 41.82 2.97
C ARG A 46 -16.23 40.65 2.12
N THR A 47 -15.66 39.61 2.72
CA THR A 47 -15.25 38.40 1.97
C THR A 47 -16.47 37.61 1.48
N ALA A 48 -17.50 37.41 2.30
CA ALA A 48 -18.75 36.78 1.88
C ALA A 48 -19.43 37.54 0.74
N ALA A 49 -19.55 38.87 0.84
CA ALA A 49 -20.11 39.71 -0.23
C ALA A 49 -19.31 39.63 -1.55
N ARG A 50 -17.97 39.63 -1.47
CA ARG A 50 -17.09 39.43 -2.64
C ARG A 50 -17.31 38.06 -3.29
N LEU A 51 -17.47 37.00 -2.50
CA LEU A 51 -17.73 35.65 -3.00
C LEU A 51 -19.13 35.56 -3.63
N THR A 52 -20.18 36.05 -2.97
CA THR A 52 -21.54 36.10 -3.51
C THR A 52 -21.64 36.90 -4.83
N ALA A 53 -20.77 37.89 -5.05
CA ALA A 53 -20.74 38.66 -6.28
C ALA A 53 -20.05 37.95 -7.47
N LYS A 54 -19.41 36.78 -7.27
CA LYS A 54 -18.75 36.04 -8.36
C LYS A 54 -19.78 35.34 -9.25
N ALA A 55 -19.53 35.36 -10.56
CA ALA A 55 -20.46 34.81 -11.57
C ALA A 55 -20.74 33.30 -11.43
N ASP A 56 -19.77 32.56 -10.88
CA ASP A 56 -19.78 31.12 -10.64
C ASP A 56 -20.32 30.72 -9.25
N THR A 57 -20.76 31.68 -8.42
CA THR A 57 -21.37 31.37 -7.12
C THR A 57 -22.89 31.23 -7.27
N ALA A 58 -23.37 29.99 -7.31
CA ALA A 58 -24.80 29.67 -7.34
C ALA A 58 -25.49 29.91 -5.99
N GLY A 59 -24.76 29.70 -4.89
CA GLY A 59 -25.25 29.91 -3.54
C GLY A 59 -24.10 30.02 -2.54
N LEU A 60 -24.30 30.78 -1.47
CA LEU A 60 -23.31 30.95 -0.40
C LEU A 60 -23.99 30.92 0.97
N ARG A 61 -23.42 30.15 1.90
CA ARG A 61 -23.76 30.17 3.32
C ARG A 61 -22.52 30.45 4.15
N VAL A 62 -22.68 31.27 5.19
CA VAL A 62 -21.66 31.44 6.23
C VAL A 62 -22.05 30.63 7.47
N VAL A 63 -21.12 29.81 7.95
CA VAL A 63 -21.33 28.85 9.04
C VAL A 63 -20.16 28.88 10.02
N LYS A 64 -20.38 28.34 11.23
CA LYS A 64 -19.28 27.90 12.10
C LYS A 64 -19.02 26.42 11.84
N ALA A 65 -17.77 26.05 11.57
CA ALA A 65 -17.37 24.65 11.55
C ALA A 65 -16.74 24.22 12.88
N ASN A 66 -16.87 22.93 13.22
CA ASN A 66 -16.08 22.26 14.24
C ASN A 66 -14.91 21.51 13.56
N PRO A 67 -13.70 22.08 13.48
CA PRO A 67 -12.59 21.48 12.75
C PRO A 67 -12.12 20.14 13.35
N ASP A 68 -12.40 19.87 14.64
CA ASP A 68 -12.06 18.60 15.27
C ASP A 68 -12.83 17.39 14.73
N VAL A 69 -13.95 17.63 14.03
CA VAL A 69 -14.66 16.59 13.28
C VAL A 69 -13.81 16.06 12.12
N VAL A 70 -12.96 16.88 11.50
CA VAL A 70 -12.02 16.40 10.48
C VAL A 70 -10.80 15.79 11.18
N SER A 71 -10.85 14.47 11.41
CA SER A 71 -9.81 13.72 12.12
C SER A 71 -9.59 12.33 11.51
N ALA A 72 -8.40 11.75 11.74
CA ALA A 72 -8.08 10.37 11.36
C ALA A 72 -8.92 9.29 12.08
N ARG A 73 -9.70 9.68 13.10
CA ARG A 73 -10.61 8.80 13.85
C ARG A 73 -12.08 8.98 13.45
N THR A 74 -12.39 9.98 12.63
CA THR A 74 -13.76 10.28 12.23
C THR A 74 -14.12 9.52 10.96
N GLY A 75 -14.75 8.35 11.14
CA GLY A 75 -15.23 7.52 10.03
C GLY A 75 -16.38 8.12 9.23
N GLU A 76 -17.12 9.08 9.81
CA GLU A 76 -18.30 9.70 9.19
C GLU A 76 -18.51 11.15 9.63
N ILE A 77 -18.79 12.04 8.67
CA ILE A 77 -19.01 13.48 8.87
C ILE A 77 -20.37 13.89 8.29
N GLU A 78 -21.26 14.51 9.07
CA GLU A 78 -22.50 15.12 8.56
C GLU A 78 -22.22 16.54 8.02
N LEU A 79 -22.67 16.82 6.79
CA LEU A 79 -22.66 18.15 6.17
C LEU A 79 -24.08 18.61 5.86
N ASP A 80 -24.38 19.87 6.18
CA ASP A 80 -25.57 20.59 5.69
C ASP A 80 -25.17 21.59 4.59
N LEU A 81 -25.47 21.22 3.35
CA LEU A 81 -25.13 21.95 2.12
C LEU A 81 -26.34 22.71 1.58
N GLY A 82 -26.90 23.62 2.38
CA GLY A 82 -28.01 24.47 1.93
C GLY A 82 -29.39 23.83 2.01
N GLY A 83 -29.64 22.96 3.00
CA GLY A 83 -30.89 22.20 3.11
C GLY A 83 -30.79 20.79 2.53
N ARG A 84 -29.70 20.47 1.82
CA ARG A 84 -29.31 19.10 1.53
C ARG A 84 -28.34 18.61 2.60
N ARG A 85 -28.81 17.72 3.49
CA ARG A 85 -27.93 17.01 4.42
C ARG A 85 -27.33 15.77 3.76
N VAL A 86 -26.05 15.55 3.96
CA VAL A 86 -25.32 14.37 3.48
C VAL A 86 -24.34 13.89 4.53
N ASN A 87 -24.06 12.59 4.51
CA ASN A 87 -23.06 11.94 5.34
C ASN A 87 -21.87 11.59 4.47
N LEU A 88 -20.69 12.11 4.79
CA LEU A 88 -19.44 11.73 4.14
C LEU A 88 -18.84 10.53 4.87
N MET A 89 -18.44 9.52 4.12
CA MET A 89 -17.80 8.30 4.61
C MET A 89 -16.28 8.36 4.36
N LEU A 90 -15.48 8.10 5.39
CA LEU A 90 -14.02 8.08 5.30
C LEU A 90 -13.52 6.95 4.39
N GLU A 91 -12.58 7.26 3.50
CA GLU A 91 -11.78 6.25 2.78
C GLU A 91 -10.33 6.23 3.23
N LYS A 92 -9.70 7.39 3.36
CA LYS A 92 -8.32 7.53 3.84
C LYS A 92 -8.09 8.88 4.49
N THR A 93 -7.09 8.93 5.38
CA THR A 93 -6.49 10.18 5.81
C THR A 93 -4.99 10.13 5.60
N SER A 94 -4.36 11.28 5.41
CA SER A 94 -2.90 11.43 5.40
C SER A 94 -2.51 12.75 6.07
N ALA A 95 -1.27 12.82 6.57
CA ALA A 95 -0.67 14.07 7.00
C ALA A 95 0.15 14.67 5.85
N THR A 96 0.09 15.98 5.70
CA THR A 96 1.04 16.74 4.86
C THR A 96 2.35 16.97 5.64
N PRO A 97 3.48 17.26 4.97
CA PRO A 97 4.73 17.61 5.63
C PRO A 97 4.63 18.85 6.55
N THR A 98 3.63 19.71 6.31
CA THR A 98 3.33 20.92 7.09
C THR A 98 2.44 20.65 8.32
N GLY A 99 1.99 19.40 8.53
CA GLY A 99 1.17 18.97 9.64
C GLY A 99 -0.34 19.12 9.45
N SER A 100 -0.82 19.62 8.29
CA SER A 100 -2.24 19.59 7.94
C SER A 100 -2.72 18.15 7.71
N LEU A 101 -3.95 17.85 8.12
CA LEU A 101 -4.60 16.57 7.88
C LEU A 101 -5.43 16.64 6.60
N VAL A 102 -5.19 15.73 5.66
CA VAL A 102 -6.06 15.45 4.52
C VAL A 102 -7.03 14.34 4.92
N TRP A 103 -8.31 14.55 4.67
CA TRP A 103 -9.39 13.58 4.84
C TRP A 103 -10.06 13.39 3.47
N THR A 104 -10.08 12.16 2.96
CA THR A 104 -10.66 11.80 1.65
C THR A 104 -11.78 10.78 1.85
N GLY A 105 -12.89 10.99 1.15
CA GLY A 105 -14.06 10.12 1.22
C GLY A 105 -15.08 10.37 0.11
N HIS A 106 -16.25 9.76 0.27
CA HIS A 106 -17.39 9.86 -0.64
C HIS A 106 -18.67 10.20 0.13
N VAL A 107 -19.71 10.66 -0.58
CA VAL A 107 -21.06 10.75 0.01
C VAL A 107 -21.61 9.34 0.18
N ARG A 108 -22.18 9.04 1.36
CA ARG A 108 -22.81 7.77 1.68
C ARG A 108 -23.80 7.37 0.58
N GLU A 109 -23.49 6.27 -0.10
CA GLU A 109 -24.37 5.71 -1.12
C GLU A 109 -25.62 5.06 -0.48
N THR A 110 -26.80 5.46 -0.96
CA THR A 110 -28.10 4.90 -0.54
C THR A 110 -28.84 4.19 -1.67
N ALA A 111 -28.28 4.21 -2.88
CA ALA A 111 -28.79 3.48 -4.03
C ALA A 111 -28.46 1.98 -3.93
N PRO A 112 -29.18 1.10 -4.66
CA PRO A 112 -28.81 -0.31 -4.76
C PRO A 112 -27.38 -0.49 -5.27
N LEU A 113 -26.71 -1.55 -4.81
CA LEU A 113 -25.34 -1.89 -5.22
C LEU A 113 -25.25 -1.96 -6.76
N ARG A 114 -24.36 -1.16 -7.33
CA ARG A 114 -24.04 -1.19 -8.77
C ARG A 114 -23.34 -2.50 -9.10
N ALA A 115 -23.48 -2.96 -10.35
CA ALA A 115 -22.79 -4.16 -10.81
C ALA A 115 -21.27 -3.91 -10.87
N MET A 116 -20.56 -4.30 -9.82
CA MET A 116 -19.11 -4.14 -9.70
C MET A 116 -18.39 -5.10 -10.65
N THR A 117 -17.61 -4.53 -11.58
CA THR A 117 -16.58 -5.26 -12.32
C THR A 117 -15.20 -4.83 -11.80
N ALA A 118 -14.14 -5.56 -12.13
CA ALA A 118 -12.78 -5.17 -11.78
C ALA A 118 -12.30 -3.83 -12.40
N ARG A 119 -13.09 -3.25 -13.31
CA ARG A 119 -12.85 -1.95 -13.95
C ARG A 119 -13.76 -0.83 -13.43
N GLU A 120 -14.86 -1.17 -12.76
CA GLU A 120 -15.87 -0.20 -12.33
C GLU A 120 -15.38 0.60 -11.12
N VAL A 121 -15.63 1.91 -11.12
CA VAL A 121 -15.28 2.76 -9.98
C VAL A 121 -15.96 2.26 -8.70
N LYS A 122 -15.17 2.16 -7.63
CA LYS A 122 -15.59 1.67 -6.31
C LYS A 122 -16.75 2.47 -5.71
N HIS A 123 -16.76 3.78 -5.96
CA HIS A 123 -17.73 4.74 -5.45
C HIS A 123 -18.16 5.69 -6.56
N ASP A 124 -19.36 6.24 -6.42
CA ASP A 124 -19.96 7.16 -7.37
C ASP A 124 -19.13 8.43 -7.57
N ALA A 125 -18.51 8.59 -8.74
CA ALA A 125 -17.57 9.69 -9.03
C ALA A 125 -18.18 11.10 -8.90
N ASN A 126 -19.51 11.21 -9.01
CA ASN A 126 -20.28 12.43 -8.79
C ASN A 126 -20.54 12.77 -7.30
N ASN A 127 -20.08 11.92 -6.37
CA ASN A 127 -20.41 11.94 -4.95
C ASN A 127 -19.13 11.76 -4.10
N SER A 128 -18.22 12.74 -4.14
CA SER A 128 -16.85 12.68 -3.58
C SER A 128 -16.55 13.84 -2.62
N ALA A 129 -15.58 13.67 -1.71
CA ALA A 129 -15.15 14.73 -0.79
C ALA A 129 -13.65 14.66 -0.45
N ILE A 130 -12.98 15.80 -0.47
CA ILE A 130 -11.63 15.97 0.08
C ILE A 130 -11.62 17.22 0.94
N LEU A 131 -11.22 17.05 2.21
CA LEU A 131 -11.12 18.11 3.21
C LEU A 131 -9.67 18.19 3.72
N VAL A 132 -9.11 19.38 3.77
CA VAL A 132 -7.83 19.68 4.42
C VAL A 132 -8.13 20.48 5.69
N ARG A 133 -7.75 19.91 6.84
CA ARG A 133 -7.76 20.60 8.13
C ARG A 133 -6.37 21.15 8.42
N ARG A 134 -6.28 22.47 8.60
CA ARG A 134 -5.05 23.16 9.02
C ARG A 134 -5.34 24.03 10.23
N GLY A 135 -4.85 23.61 11.40
CA GLY A 135 -5.20 24.20 12.68
C GLY A 135 -6.71 24.17 12.95
N GLN A 136 -7.33 25.35 12.95
CA GLN A 136 -8.78 25.56 13.10
C GLN A 136 -9.50 25.79 11.76
N GLY A 137 -8.76 25.88 10.65
CA GLY A 137 -9.31 25.98 9.30
C GLY A 137 -9.70 24.62 8.72
N VAL A 138 -10.76 24.60 7.91
CA VAL A 138 -11.12 23.47 7.05
C VAL A 138 -11.37 24.02 5.65
N THR A 139 -10.55 23.59 4.70
CA THR A 139 -10.67 23.92 3.27
C THR A 139 -10.96 22.64 2.51
N GLY A 140 -11.96 22.60 1.64
CA GLY A 140 -12.36 21.35 1.00
C GLY A 140 -13.25 21.52 -0.22
N SER A 141 -13.25 20.48 -1.05
CA SER A 141 -14.18 20.32 -2.17
C SER A 141 -15.08 19.10 -1.91
N VAL A 142 -16.37 19.26 -2.13
CA VAL A 142 -17.37 18.20 -1.98
C VAL A 142 -18.25 18.21 -3.22
N ARG A 143 -18.39 17.06 -3.89
CA ARG A 143 -19.37 16.86 -4.96
C ARG A 143 -20.53 16.03 -4.44
N VAL A 144 -21.74 16.45 -4.77
CA VAL A 144 -22.97 15.75 -4.42
C VAL A 144 -23.91 15.74 -5.62
N ASP A 145 -24.20 14.54 -6.14
CA ASP A 145 -24.86 14.33 -7.45
C ASP A 145 -24.29 15.22 -8.57
N GLY A 146 -22.97 15.34 -8.61
CA GLY A 146 -22.22 16.11 -9.62
C GLY A 146 -22.10 17.60 -9.31
N LYS A 147 -22.99 18.18 -8.49
CA LYS A 147 -22.88 19.58 -8.03
C LYS A 147 -21.64 19.77 -7.17
N LEU A 148 -20.84 20.79 -7.46
CA LEU A 148 -19.64 21.14 -6.70
C LEU A 148 -19.96 22.13 -5.57
N PHE A 149 -19.49 21.79 -4.36
CA PHE A 149 -19.48 22.66 -3.20
C PHE A 149 -18.04 22.89 -2.73
N ARG A 150 -17.69 24.14 -2.40
CA ARG A 150 -16.43 24.51 -1.76
C ARG A 150 -16.68 24.90 -0.31
N ILE A 151 -15.85 24.39 0.59
CA ILE A 151 -15.81 24.74 2.01
C ILE A 151 -14.50 25.47 2.23
N ARG A 152 -14.50 26.65 2.87
CA ARG A 152 -13.25 27.37 3.13
C ARG A 152 -13.32 28.35 4.30
N PRO A 153 -12.21 28.58 5.03
CA PRO A 153 -12.17 29.57 6.11
C PRO A 153 -12.31 31.00 5.57
N ILE A 154 -12.99 31.83 6.37
CA ILE A 154 -13.05 33.30 6.25
C ILE A 154 -12.78 33.94 7.62
N ALA A 155 -12.55 35.25 7.64
CA ALA A 155 -12.23 36.01 8.86
C ALA A 155 -13.29 35.84 9.97
N GLY A 156 -12.83 35.84 11.23
CA GLY A 156 -13.70 35.70 12.41
C GLY A 156 -13.99 34.25 12.84
N GLY A 157 -13.20 33.26 12.39
CA GLY A 157 -13.36 31.85 12.77
C GLY A 157 -14.62 31.20 12.15
N GLN A 158 -14.96 31.62 10.94
CA GLN A 158 -16.16 31.16 10.21
C GLN A 158 -15.73 30.55 8.88
N HIS A 159 -16.66 29.84 8.25
CA HIS A 159 -16.44 29.16 6.97
C HIS A 159 -17.51 29.58 5.98
N ALA A 160 -17.09 29.78 4.73
CA ALA A 160 -18.00 29.88 3.59
C ALA A 160 -18.22 28.48 3.02
N VAL A 161 -19.49 28.12 2.82
CA VAL A 161 -19.95 26.97 2.04
C VAL A 161 -20.56 27.52 0.76
N ILE A 162 -19.96 27.20 -0.39
CA ILE A 162 -20.24 27.83 -1.68
C ILE A 162 -20.70 26.74 -2.64
N GLU A 163 -21.91 26.85 -3.18
CA GLU A 163 -22.36 26.05 -4.33
C GLU A 163 -21.83 26.71 -5.61
N VAL A 164 -21.10 25.94 -6.42
CA VAL A 164 -20.39 26.43 -7.62
C VAL A 164 -21.19 26.10 -8.89
N ASP A 165 -21.48 27.12 -9.68
CA ASP A 165 -22.01 26.99 -11.04
C ASP A 165 -20.85 26.72 -12.02
N GLU A 166 -20.59 25.44 -12.30
CA GLU A 166 -19.55 25.02 -13.25
C GLU A 166 -19.77 25.50 -14.69
N THR A 167 -20.96 26.02 -15.04
CA THR A 167 -21.22 26.62 -16.36
C THR A 167 -20.74 28.07 -16.47
N ARG A 168 -20.50 28.72 -15.32
CA ARG A 168 -20.09 30.13 -15.22
C ARG A 168 -18.66 30.33 -14.70
N MET A 169 -17.96 29.21 -14.48
CA MET A 169 -16.51 29.19 -14.32
C MET A 169 -15.81 29.83 -15.53
N PRO A 170 -14.61 30.42 -15.38
CA PRO A 170 -13.82 30.91 -16.50
C PRO A 170 -13.56 29.84 -17.57
N ALA A 171 -13.28 30.28 -18.80
CA ALA A 171 -12.77 29.37 -19.83
C ALA A 171 -11.49 28.68 -19.32
N GLU A 172 -11.26 27.42 -19.68
CA GLU A 172 -10.12 26.66 -19.13
C GLU A 172 -8.80 27.40 -19.39
N HIS A 173 -8.63 27.94 -20.61
CA HIS A 173 -7.40 28.61 -21.07
C HIS A 173 -7.68 29.88 -21.90
N PRO A 174 -6.68 30.78 -22.02
CA PRO A 174 -6.74 31.89 -22.93
C PRO A 174 -6.42 31.45 -24.38
N VAL A 175 -6.82 32.24 -25.38
CA VAL A 175 -6.71 31.91 -26.82
C VAL A 175 -5.27 31.61 -27.29
N GLN A 176 -4.27 32.09 -26.56
CA GLN A 176 -2.84 31.85 -26.77
C GLN A 176 -2.48 30.36 -26.62
N PHE A 177 -3.25 29.56 -25.89
CA PHE A 177 -3.00 28.14 -25.68
C PHE A 177 -2.80 27.37 -27.00
N ASN A 178 -3.61 27.67 -28.02
CA ASN A 178 -3.53 27.03 -29.34
C ASN A 178 -2.20 27.28 -30.09
N ARG A 179 -1.28 28.07 -29.50
CA ARG A 179 0.02 28.44 -30.04
C ARG A 179 1.19 28.09 -29.10
N ILE A 180 0.96 27.44 -27.97
CA ILE A 180 2.06 27.07 -27.06
C ILE A 180 2.97 26.00 -27.68
N PRO A 181 4.27 25.98 -27.33
CA PRO A 181 5.20 24.97 -27.82
C PRO A 181 4.75 23.54 -27.49
N GLN A 182 5.14 22.60 -28.34
CA GLN A 182 4.97 21.17 -28.10
C GLN A 182 6.34 20.53 -27.91
N VAL A 183 6.56 19.86 -26.79
CA VAL A 183 7.78 19.14 -26.45
C VAL A 183 7.51 17.64 -26.46
N ARG A 184 8.24 16.90 -27.29
CA ARG A 184 8.14 15.45 -27.30
C ARG A 184 8.89 14.87 -26.09
N MET A 185 8.14 14.46 -25.08
CA MET A 185 8.65 13.75 -23.92
C MET A 185 9.21 12.38 -24.32
N ALA A 186 10.29 11.96 -23.64
CA ALA A 186 10.81 10.61 -23.77
C ALA A 186 9.80 9.62 -23.15
N ALA A 187 9.13 8.83 -23.98
CA ALA A 187 8.36 7.70 -23.50
C ALA A 187 9.33 6.56 -23.16
N ARG A 188 9.15 5.90 -22.00
CA ARG A 188 9.70 4.55 -21.82
C ARG A 188 9.12 3.62 -22.90
N GLU A 189 9.88 2.58 -23.27
CA GLU A 189 9.41 1.52 -24.15
C GLU A 189 8.33 0.66 -23.48
N ALA A 190 7.12 1.21 -23.34
CA ALA A 190 5.95 0.43 -23.01
C ALA A 190 5.68 -0.53 -24.19
N ARG A 191 5.63 -1.84 -23.90
CA ARG A 191 5.22 -2.84 -24.89
C ARG A 191 3.91 -2.39 -25.56
N PRO A 192 3.81 -2.42 -26.89
CA PRO A 192 2.62 -1.91 -27.57
C PRO A 192 1.40 -2.76 -27.20
N SER A 193 0.47 -2.18 -26.43
CA SER A 193 -0.92 -2.59 -26.52
C SER A 193 -1.37 -2.34 -27.97
N LYS A 194 -1.94 -3.37 -28.60
CA LYS A 194 -2.49 -3.23 -29.95
C LYS A 194 -3.63 -2.21 -29.90
N ALA A 195 -3.63 -1.27 -30.86
CA ALA A 195 -4.74 -0.34 -31.04
C ALA A 195 -6.09 -1.08 -31.07
N GLY A 196 -7.12 -0.47 -30.48
CA GLY A 196 -8.45 -1.05 -30.34
C GLY A 196 -8.58 -2.30 -29.46
N THR A 197 -7.52 -2.78 -28.77
CA THR A 197 -7.61 -3.95 -27.88
C THR A 197 -7.62 -3.50 -26.42
N VAL A 198 -8.79 -3.55 -25.76
CA VAL A 198 -8.87 -3.34 -24.30
C VAL A 198 -8.28 -4.58 -23.61
N GLY A 199 -7.06 -4.44 -23.10
CA GLY A 199 -6.29 -5.55 -22.53
C GLY A 199 -7.01 -6.22 -21.36
N ALA A 200 -6.83 -7.54 -21.20
CA ALA A 200 -7.22 -8.19 -19.96
C ALA A 200 -6.30 -7.66 -18.84
N LEU A 201 -6.90 -6.94 -17.88
CA LEU A 201 -6.26 -6.14 -16.82
C LEU A 201 -5.66 -4.81 -17.32
N ALA A 202 -5.70 -3.82 -16.43
CA ALA A 202 -5.31 -2.44 -16.70
C ALA A 202 -3.82 -2.31 -17.04
N ILE A 203 -3.44 -1.22 -17.72
CA ILE A 203 -2.03 -0.80 -17.80
C ILE A 203 -1.46 -0.74 -16.37
N ASP A 204 -0.51 -1.62 -16.07
CA ASP A 204 0.36 -1.52 -14.91
C ASP A 204 1.03 -0.13 -14.94
N PRO A 205 0.80 0.75 -13.94
CA PRO A 205 1.42 2.06 -13.93
C PRO A 205 2.95 1.97 -13.77
N GLY A 206 3.48 0.80 -13.42
CA GLY A 206 4.86 0.63 -13.00
C GLY A 206 5.13 1.33 -11.66
N PRO A 207 6.41 1.56 -11.31
CA PRO A 207 6.79 2.24 -10.07
C PRO A 207 6.06 3.57 -9.87
N THR A 208 5.76 3.92 -8.62
CA THR A 208 5.36 5.28 -8.28
C THR A 208 6.48 6.24 -8.68
N ALA A 209 6.12 7.44 -9.13
CA ALA A 209 7.09 8.52 -9.35
C ALA A 209 6.64 9.74 -8.54
N THR A 210 7.51 10.22 -7.66
CA THR A 210 7.24 11.44 -6.89
C THR A 210 7.56 12.67 -7.75
N ILE A 211 6.55 13.51 -8.03
CA ILE A 211 6.72 14.79 -8.75
C ILE A 211 6.64 15.92 -7.73
N ARG A 212 7.77 16.62 -7.56
CA ARG A 212 7.92 17.71 -6.57
C ARG A 212 7.43 19.03 -7.17
N VAL A 213 6.41 19.64 -6.56
CA VAL A 213 5.81 20.89 -7.03
C VAL A 213 6.13 22.04 -6.07
N MET A 214 6.74 23.11 -6.59
CA MET A 214 6.79 24.40 -5.92
C MET A 214 5.56 25.22 -6.31
N VAL A 215 4.89 25.80 -5.33
CA VAL A 215 3.77 26.72 -5.55
C VAL A 215 4.12 28.11 -5.05
N VAL A 216 3.92 29.10 -5.91
CA VAL A 216 4.12 30.53 -5.61
C VAL A 216 2.77 31.22 -5.70
N ALA A 217 2.25 31.71 -4.57
CA ALA A 217 1.02 32.48 -4.54
C ALA A 217 1.31 33.98 -4.61
N THR A 218 0.62 34.68 -5.51
CA THR A 218 0.70 36.14 -5.62
C THR A 218 -0.05 36.81 -4.46
N ASN A 219 0.46 37.95 -3.98
CA ASN A 219 -0.15 38.66 -2.84
C ASN A 219 -1.57 39.16 -3.15
N ASP A 220 -1.89 39.49 -4.40
CA ASP A 220 -3.25 39.84 -4.83
C ASP A 220 -4.19 38.61 -4.85
N ALA A 221 -3.72 37.43 -5.25
CA ALA A 221 -4.49 36.18 -5.11
C ALA A 221 -4.77 35.83 -3.66
N ILE A 222 -3.81 36.03 -2.75
CA ILE A 222 -4.01 35.81 -1.31
C ILE A 222 -5.07 36.79 -0.76
N ALA A 223 -5.01 38.06 -1.14
CA ALA A 223 -5.99 39.08 -0.72
C ALA A 223 -7.38 38.91 -1.35
N ALA A 224 -7.46 38.41 -2.58
CA ALA A 224 -8.69 38.08 -3.29
C ALA A 224 -9.35 36.81 -2.71
N TYR A 225 -8.55 35.77 -2.43
CA TYR A 225 -9.00 34.61 -1.68
C TYR A 225 -9.52 35.05 -0.30
N GLY A 226 -8.72 35.75 0.51
CA GLY A 226 -9.15 36.27 1.81
C GLY A 226 -9.38 35.18 2.85
N GLY A 227 -8.55 34.15 2.83
CA GLY A 227 -8.56 33.00 3.75
C GLY A 227 -7.25 32.23 3.68
N ASP A 228 -7.27 30.96 4.12
CA ASP A 228 -6.08 30.10 4.15
C ASP A 228 -5.63 29.59 2.76
N MET A 229 -4.83 30.39 2.04
CA MET A 229 -4.31 30.04 0.71
C MET A 229 -3.44 28.79 0.72
N GLN A 230 -2.68 28.54 1.79
CA GLN A 230 -1.83 27.36 1.87
C GLN A 230 -2.68 26.08 1.98
N ALA A 231 -3.76 26.09 2.75
CA ALA A 231 -4.70 24.96 2.82
C ALA A 231 -5.44 24.73 1.48
N LEU A 232 -5.63 25.77 0.65
CA LEU A 232 -6.15 25.63 -0.71
C LEU A 232 -5.14 24.94 -1.63
N VAL A 233 -3.85 25.28 -1.52
CA VAL A 233 -2.78 24.62 -2.27
C VAL A 233 -2.59 23.16 -1.84
N GLU A 234 -2.60 22.90 -0.53
CA GLU A 234 -2.55 21.53 0.02
C GLU A 234 -3.78 20.70 -0.45
N LEU A 235 -4.96 21.31 -0.58
CA LEU A 235 -6.14 20.68 -1.18
C LEU A 235 -5.95 20.39 -2.67
N ALA A 236 -5.37 21.31 -3.45
CA ALA A 236 -5.10 21.09 -4.88
C ALA A 236 -4.14 19.92 -5.13
N VAL A 237 -3.11 19.77 -4.27
CA VAL A 237 -2.19 18.62 -4.30
C VAL A 237 -2.91 17.33 -3.88
N ALA A 238 -3.74 17.37 -2.84
CA ALA A 238 -4.54 16.22 -2.41
C ALA A 238 -5.54 15.75 -3.47
N GLU A 239 -6.22 16.68 -4.15
CA GLU A 239 -7.11 16.40 -5.28
C GLU A 239 -6.34 15.80 -6.46
N SER A 240 -5.19 16.37 -6.82
CA SER A 240 -4.32 15.86 -7.90
C SER A 240 -3.90 14.41 -7.63
N ASN A 241 -3.44 14.12 -6.41
CA ASN A 241 -3.09 12.77 -5.96
C ASN A 241 -4.29 11.81 -5.99
N GLN A 242 -5.47 12.26 -5.59
CA GLN A 242 -6.67 11.42 -5.71
C GLN A 242 -7.01 11.14 -7.17
N GLY A 243 -6.83 12.10 -8.08
CA GLY A 243 -7.00 11.89 -9.52
C GLY A 243 -6.05 10.84 -10.09
N TYR A 244 -4.77 10.85 -9.68
CA TYR A 244 -3.78 9.84 -10.08
C TYR A 244 -4.10 8.44 -9.55
N VAL A 245 -4.58 8.33 -8.30
CA VAL A 245 -5.04 7.06 -7.71
C VAL A 245 -6.29 6.55 -8.42
N ASN A 246 -7.32 7.39 -8.54
CA ASN A 246 -8.59 7.11 -9.22
C ASN A 246 -8.41 6.57 -10.64
N SER A 247 -7.33 6.99 -11.32
CA SER A 247 -7.09 6.70 -12.73
C SER A 247 -5.96 5.69 -12.97
N ASN A 248 -5.39 5.11 -11.91
CA ASN A 248 -4.26 4.17 -11.98
C ASN A 248 -3.02 4.73 -12.72
N VAL A 249 -2.50 5.88 -12.28
CA VAL A 249 -1.35 6.57 -12.90
C VAL A 249 -0.03 6.31 -12.15
N GLY A 250 -0.09 6.12 -10.82
CA GLY A 250 1.10 5.94 -9.98
C GLY A 250 2.03 7.16 -9.96
N ILE A 251 1.46 8.35 -9.70
CA ILE A 251 2.22 9.58 -9.37
C ILE A 251 1.92 9.94 -7.92
N ASN A 252 2.97 10.30 -7.19
CA ASN A 252 2.87 10.97 -5.90
C ASN A 252 3.27 12.45 -6.07
N MET A 253 2.32 13.36 -6.02
CA MET A 253 2.58 14.80 -6.07
C MET A 253 2.90 15.31 -4.67
N GLU A 254 4.10 15.86 -4.52
CA GLU A 254 4.58 16.43 -3.25
C GLU A 254 4.61 17.96 -3.34
N LEU A 255 4.09 18.64 -2.32
CA LEU A 255 4.27 20.09 -2.16
C LEU A 255 5.67 20.37 -1.61
N ALA A 256 6.66 20.46 -2.50
CA ALA A 256 8.06 20.65 -2.15
C ALA A 256 8.35 22.04 -1.57
N SER A 257 7.57 23.05 -1.95
CA SER A 257 7.61 24.37 -1.32
C SER A 257 6.33 25.17 -1.60
N TYR A 258 5.91 25.97 -0.62
CA TYR A 258 4.90 27.01 -0.77
C TYR A 258 5.53 28.36 -0.38
N THR A 259 5.51 29.31 -1.30
CA THR A 259 6.00 30.68 -1.06
C THR A 259 5.02 31.72 -1.59
N THR A 260 5.22 32.98 -1.21
CA THR A 260 4.41 34.10 -1.68
C THR A 260 5.27 35.12 -2.40
N THR A 261 4.69 35.88 -3.33
CA THR A 261 5.41 36.91 -4.09
C THR A 261 4.63 38.22 -4.14
N SER A 262 5.34 39.33 -3.97
CA SER A 262 4.80 40.68 -4.13
C SER A 262 4.72 41.04 -5.60
N TYR A 263 3.72 40.46 -6.27
CA TYR A 263 3.43 40.66 -7.67
C TYR A 263 1.95 40.99 -7.83
N ALA A 264 1.63 41.86 -8.78
CA ALA A 264 0.26 42.13 -9.20
C ALA A 264 0.06 41.49 -10.58
N THR A 265 -0.99 40.68 -10.68
CA THR A 265 -1.38 39.94 -11.89
C THR A 265 -1.47 40.89 -13.09
N ALA A 266 -0.70 40.63 -14.15
CA ALA A 266 -0.63 41.45 -15.37
C ALA A 266 -1.19 40.73 -16.62
N GLY A 267 -1.79 39.55 -16.42
CA GLY A 267 -2.46 38.75 -17.43
C GLY A 267 -1.71 37.44 -17.66
N MET A 268 -2.45 36.33 -17.71
CA MET A 268 -1.94 34.97 -17.56
C MET A 268 -0.75 34.62 -18.46
N SER A 269 -0.77 35.05 -19.73
CA SER A 269 0.35 34.82 -20.66
C SER A 269 1.60 35.64 -20.33
N THR A 270 1.44 36.86 -19.82
CA THR A 270 2.52 37.75 -19.36
C THR A 270 3.11 37.22 -18.07
N ASP A 271 2.24 36.82 -17.14
CA ASP A 271 2.60 36.35 -15.81
C ASP A 271 3.37 35.02 -15.89
N LEU A 272 2.92 34.09 -16.73
CA LEU A 272 3.65 32.86 -17.03
C LEU A 272 4.99 33.12 -17.73
N SER A 273 5.08 34.12 -18.61
CA SER A 273 6.35 34.47 -19.26
C SER A 273 7.37 34.99 -18.25
N ARG A 274 6.95 35.86 -17.32
CA ARG A 274 7.78 36.39 -16.23
C ARG A 274 8.19 35.30 -15.26
N PHE A 275 7.23 34.47 -14.82
CA PHE A 275 7.46 33.34 -13.92
C PHE A 275 8.44 32.30 -14.48
N ARG A 276 8.63 32.26 -15.81
CA ARG A 276 9.62 31.42 -16.50
C ARG A 276 10.95 32.11 -16.75
N SER A 277 10.96 33.44 -16.81
CA SER A 277 12.17 34.24 -17.04
C SER A 277 13.09 34.15 -15.83
N THR A 278 14.40 34.14 -16.08
CA THR A 278 15.45 34.09 -15.04
C THR A 278 16.24 35.39 -14.94
N SER A 279 15.86 36.41 -15.70
CA SER A 279 16.64 37.65 -15.88
C SER A 279 15.82 38.87 -16.33
N ASP A 280 14.50 38.88 -16.18
CA ASP A 280 13.68 40.06 -16.54
C ASP A 280 13.45 41.02 -15.36
N GLY A 281 14.01 40.73 -14.19
CA GLY A 281 13.86 41.50 -12.96
C GLY A 281 12.58 41.19 -12.19
N ILE A 282 11.74 40.25 -12.65
CA ILE A 282 10.41 39.99 -12.11
C ILE A 282 10.31 38.54 -11.65
N MET A 283 10.20 38.36 -10.33
CA MET A 283 10.14 37.04 -9.68
C MET A 283 11.39 36.17 -9.85
N ASP A 284 12.48 36.62 -10.49
CA ASP A 284 13.72 35.85 -10.72
C ASP A 284 14.24 35.05 -9.49
N THR A 285 14.00 35.54 -8.27
CA THR A 285 14.38 34.85 -7.02
C THR A 285 13.70 33.49 -6.81
N ILE A 286 12.56 33.22 -7.48
CA ILE A 286 11.85 31.93 -7.37
C ILE A 286 12.66 30.75 -7.90
N HIS A 287 13.60 30.98 -8.83
CA HIS A 287 14.38 29.88 -9.41
C HIS A 287 15.34 29.30 -8.37
N ALA A 288 15.93 30.16 -7.54
CA ALA A 288 16.70 29.73 -6.37
C ALA A 288 15.83 28.93 -5.37
N THR A 289 14.59 29.35 -5.13
CA THR A 289 13.62 28.58 -4.31
C THR A 289 13.28 27.23 -4.94
N ARG A 290 13.07 27.17 -6.26
CA ARG A 290 12.75 25.95 -7.00
C ARG A 290 13.89 24.94 -6.92
N ASP A 291 15.12 25.42 -7.12
CA ASP A 291 16.32 24.58 -7.08
C ASP A 291 16.60 24.13 -5.63
N ALA A 292 16.48 25.01 -4.63
CA ALA A 292 16.69 24.69 -3.21
C ALA A 292 15.62 23.72 -2.63
N SER A 293 14.40 23.71 -3.19
CA SER A 293 13.35 22.75 -2.82
C SER A 293 13.36 21.48 -3.68
N ALA A 294 14.27 21.37 -4.66
CA ALA A 294 14.30 20.33 -5.68
C ALA A 294 12.93 20.13 -6.36
N ALA A 295 12.28 21.22 -6.76
CA ALA A 295 10.95 21.19 -7.35
C ALA A 295 11.00 21.00 -8.88
N ASP A 296 10.56 19.83 -9.33
CA ASP A 296 10.44 19.46 -10.74
C ASP A 296 9.52 20.38 -11.52
N VAL A 297 8.41 20.82 -10.91
CA VAL A 297 7.39 21.68 -11.53
C VAL A 297 7.17 22.92 -10.68
N ALA A 298 6.98 24.08 -11.31
CA ALA A 298 6.59 25.32 -10.64
C ALA A 298 5.19 25.77 -11.08
N MET A 299 4.33 26.09 -10.11
CA MET A 299 2.98 26.62 -10.33
C MET A 299 2.86 28.03 -9.73
N LEU A 300 2.46 29.00 -10.55
CA LEU A 300 2.01 30.32 -10.10
C LEU A 300 0.51 30.28 -9.81
N VAL A 301 0.11 30.67 -8.60
CA VAL A 301 -1.30 30.87 -8.24
C VAL A 301 -1.59 32.37 -8.26
N ALA A 302 -2.34 32.79 -9.29
CA ALA A 302 -2.57 34.18 -9.65
C ALA A 302 -4.05 34.60 -9.48
N ASN A 303 -4.31 35.91 -9.52
CA ASN A 303 -5.65 36.49 -9.46
C ASN A 303 -6.19 36.89 -10.85
N ASP A 304 -5.93 36.06 -11.86
CA ASP A 304 -6.45 36.28 -13.22
C ASP A 304 -7.70 35.44 -13.46
N SER A 305 -8.88 36.05 -13.49
CA SER A 305 -10.13 35.35 -13.78
C SER A 305 -10.48 35.28 -15.28
N SER A 306 -9.58 35.69 -16.19
CA SER A 306 -9.82 35.62 -17.65
C SER A 306 -9.87 34.19 -18.18
N SER A 307 -9.19 33.28 -17.50
CA SER A 307 -9.21 31.83 -17.75
C SER A 307 -8.79 31.08 -16.48
N CYS A 308 -8.93 29.75 -16.45
CA CYS A 308 -8.58 28.96 -15.28
C CYS A 308 -7.09 28.63 -15.15
N GLY A 309 -6.36 28.50 -16.26
CA GLY A 309 -4.93 28.25 -16.23
C GLY A 309 -4.25 28.26 -17.60
N LEU A 310 -2.92 28.21 -17.58
CA LEU A 310 -2.07 28.10 -18.74
C LEU A 310 -0.75 27.39 -18.38
N ALA A 311 -0.52 26.23 -18.98
CA ALA A 311 0.78 25.59 -19.04
C ALA A 311 1.72 26.25 -20.07
N SER A 312 3.02 26.19 -19.82
CA SER A 312 4.07 26.74 -20.70
C SER A 312 4.16 26.09 -22.09
N SER A 313 3.72 24.84 -22.20
CA SER A 313 3.89 23.96 -23.36
C SER A 313 3.11 22.65 -23.16
N ILE A 314 2.79 21.95 -24.26
CA ILE A 314 2.33 20.55 -24.25
C ILE A 314 3.55 19.65 -24.22
N GLY A 315 3.77 18.95 -23.11
CA GLY A 315 5.08 18.41 -22.74
C GLY A 315 5.99 19.51 -22.21
N SER A 316 7.10 19.16 -21.59
CA SER A 316 7.99 20.13 -20.94
C SER A 316 9.45 19.67 -20.95
N THR A 317 10.31 20.45 -20.30
CA THR A 317 11.68 20.09 -19.94
C THR A 317 11.95 20.61 -18.52
N ALA A 318 13.05 20.21 -17.90
CA ALA A 318 13.50 20.76 -16.62
C ALA A 318 13.55 22.31 -16.59
N ALA A 319 13.86 22.94 -17.73
CA ALA A 319 13.91 24.39 -17.89
C ALA A 319 12.55 25.03 -18.23
N THR A 320 11.56 24.26 -18.70
CA THR A 320 10.26 24.81 -19.12
C THR A 320 9.07 24.38 -18.28
N ALA A 321 9.22 23.46 -17.32
CA ALA A 321 8.11 22.96 -16.48
C ALA A 321 7.52 24.00 -15.50
N PHE A 322 6.77 24.94 -16.06
CA PHE A 322 6.08 26.03 -15.36
C PHE A 322 4.62 26.12 -15.84
N ALA A 323 3.71 26.38 -14.91
CA ALA A 323 2.31 26.67 -15.19
C ALA A 323 1.83 27.84 -14.33
N THR A 324 0.69 28.41 -14.72
CA THR A 324 -0.05 29.39 -13.90
C THR A 324 -1.52 29.00 -13.86
N ALA A 325 -2.18 29.24 -12.74
CA ALA A 325 -3.60 28.96 -12.56
C ALA A 325 -4.30 30.04 -11.72
N TYR A 326 -5.57 30.27 -12.03
CA TYR A 326 -6.44 31.12 -11.22
C TYR A 326 -6.76 30.43 -9.90
N TRP A 327 -6.61 31.14 -8.77
CA TRP A 327 -6.82 30.55 -7.45
C TRP A 327 -8.20 29.90 -7.26
N ASP A 328 -9.25 30.39 -7.93
CA ASP A 328 -10.59 29.79 -7.78
C ASP A 328 -10.90 28.69 -8.81
N CYS A 329 -9.92 28.27 -9.63
CA CYS A 329 -10.02 27.06 -10.45
C CYS A 329 -9.13 25.91 -9.96
N ILE A 330 -8.13 26.16 -9.10
CA ILE A 330 -7.16 25.12 -8.71
C ILE A 330 -7.78 23.93 -7.95
N THR A 331 -8.89 24.12 -7.23
CA THR A 331 -9.59 23.04 -6.51
C THR A 331 -11.05 22.84 -6.94
N GLY A 332 -11.52 21.59 -6.88
CA GLY A 332 -12.85 21.13 -7.27
C GLY A 332 -13.10 21.13 -8.79
N TYR A 333 -12.54 22.11 -9.49
CA TYR A 333 -12.46 22.20 -10.96
C TYR A 333 -11.16 21.61 -11.51
N TYR A 334 -10.22 21.26 -10.63
CA TYR A 334 -8.96 20.54 -10.88
C TYR A 334 -7.97 21.21 -11.84
N SER A 335 -8.02 22.53 -12.03
CA SER A 335 -7.11 23.20 -12.99
C SER A 335 -5.63 23.10 -12.59
N PHE A 336 -5.32 22.93 -11.30
CA PHE A 336 -3.95 22.65 -10.84
C PHE A 336 -3.40 21.37 -11.46
N ALA A 337 -4.18 20.27 -11.41
CA ALA A 337 -3.85 19.01 -12.04
C ALA A 337 -3.83 19.14 -13.57
N HIS A 338 -4.78 19.88 -14.14
CA HIS A 338 -4.95 20.09 -15.58
C HIS A 338 -3.68 20.69 -16.23
N GLU A 339 -3.18 21.83 -15.72
CA GLU A 339 -1.98 22.45 -16.29
C GLU A 339 -0.72 21.58 -16.14
N ILE A 340 -0.60 20.86 -15.02
CA ILE A 340 0.50 19.91 -14.80
C ILE A 340 0.36 18.68 -15.72
N GLY A 341 -0.87 18.34 -16.12
CA GLY A 341 -1.18 17.39 -17.19
C GLY A 341 -0.62 17.84 -18.54
N HIS A 342 -0.81 19.11 -18.90
CA HIS A 342 -0.21 19.66 -20.12
C HIS A 342 1.32 19.61 -20.11
N LEU A 343 1.97 19.90 -18.98
CA LEU A 343 3.44 19.74 -18.85
C LEU A 343 3.90 18.28 -19.02
N GLN A 344 3.01 17.31 -18.82
CA GLN A 344 3.20 15.88 -19.08
C GLN A 344 2.70 15.43 -20.47
N SER A 345 2.38 16.36 -21.37
CA SER A 345 1.86 16.12 -22.74
C SER A 345 0.40 15.68 -22.86
N ALA A 346 -0.40 15.77 -21.79
CA ALA A 346 -1.84 15.56 -21.91
C ALA A 346 -2.50 16.69 -22.72
N ARG A 347 -3.64 16.39 -23.35
CA ARG A 347 -4.45 17.30 -24.16
C ARG A 347 -5.92 17.25 -23.78
N HIS A 348 -6.67 18.24 -24.26
CA HIS A 348 -8.13 18.30 -24.05
C HIS A 348 -8.86 17.21 -24.80
N ASP A 349 -10.18 17.14 -24.60
CA ASP A 349 -11.03 16.27 -25.39
C ASP A 349 -10.97 16.58 -26.90
N PRO A 350 -11.22 15.59 -27.78
CA PRO A 350 -11.09 15.77 -29.23
C PRO A 350 -12.09 16.75 -29.86
N ALA A 351 -13.16 17.10 -29.15
CA ALA A 351 -14.13 18.11 -29.62
C ALA A 351 -13.61 19.55 -29.40
N THR A 352 -12.53 19.71 -28.63
CA THR A 352 -11.88 20.99 -28.32
C THR A 352 -10.50 21.08 -28.96
N ASP A 353 -9.72 20.01 -28.86
CA ASP A 353 -8.36 19.92 -29.38
C ASP A 353 -8.23 18.69 -30.27
N GLY A 354 -8.19 18.89 -31.59
CA GLY A 354 -8.00 17.83 -32.58
C GLY A 354 -6.53 17.46 -32.83
N SER A 355 -5.57 18.04 -32.09
CA SER A 355 -4.13 17.80 -32.32
C SER A 355 -3.67 16.44 -31.79
N THR A 356 -3.27 15.55 -32.71
CA THR A 356 -2.75 14.20 -32.39
C THR A 356 -1.28 14.16 -31.97
N SER A 357 -0.57 15.29 -31.92
CA SER A 357 0.83 15.42 -31.47
C SER A 357 0.88 15.93 -30.02
N PRO A 358 1.72 15.39 -29.11
CA PRO A 358 2.75 14.39 -29.34
C PRO A 358 2.26 12.93 -29.22
N TYR A 359 1.04 12.71 -28.73
CA TYR A 359 0.43 11.39 -28.61
C TYR A 359 -1.00 11.41 -29.17
N THR A 360 -1.29 10.53 -30.13
CA THR A 360 -2.62 10.42 -30.78
C THR A 360 -3.75 10.10 -29.79
N TYR A 361 -3.38 9.40 -28.72
CA TYR A 361 -4.23 8.98 -27.62
C TYR A 361 -4.23 9.95 -26.44
N GLY A 362 -3.63 11.14 -26.59
CA GLY A 362 -3.32 12.03 -25.48
C GLY A 362 -4.48 12.86 -24.94
N HIS A 363 -5.73 12.60 -25.35
CA HIS A 363 -6.86 13.50 -25.11
C HIS A 363 -7.66 13.20 -23.84
N GLY A 364 -8.29 14.24 -23.29
CA GLY A 364 -9.38 14.12 -22.33
C GLY A 364 -10.60 13.39 -22.91
N TYR A 365 -11.61 13.17 -22.08
CA TYR A 365 -12.83 12.45 -22.45
C TYR A 365 -14.08 13.11 -21.90
N ARG A 366 -15.11 13.23 -22.76
CA ARG A 366 -16.48 13.59 -22.39
C ARG A 366 -17.36 12.36 -22.57
N ALA A 367 -18.17 12.05 -21.56
CA ALA A 367 -19.15 10.99 -21.69
C ALA A 367 -20.28 11.38 -22.67
N PRO A 368 -20.88 10.40 -23.38
CA PRO A 368 -22.15 10.57 -24.06
C PRO A 368 -23.22 11.19 -23.16
N ASN A 369 -24.20 11.86 -23.78
CA ASN A 369 -25.32 12.53 -23.10
C ASN A 369 -24.88 13.56 -22.04
N ASN A 370 -23.63 14.05 -22.11
CA ASN A 370 -23.04 14.99 -21.15
C ASN A 370 -23.03 14.49 -19.70
N ALA A 371 -22.98 13.17 -19.47
CA ALA A 371 -23.10 12.62 -18.12
C ALA A 371 -21.99 13.08 -17.15
N TRP A 372 -20.77 13.28 -17.66
CA TRP A 372 -19.57 13.72 -16.93
C TRP A 372 -18.40 13.95 -17.92
N ARG A 373 -17.31 14.55 -17.43
CA ARG A 373 -16.06 14.77 -18.18
C ARG A 373 -14.83 14.56 -17.30
N THR A 374 -13.72 14.11 -17.88
CA THR A 374 -12.44 13.91 -17.18
C THR A 374 -11.68 15.22 -16.99
N ILE A 375 -10.61 15.22 -16.19
CA ILE A 375 -9.82 16.41 -15.80
C ILE A 375 -9.43 17.27 -17.00
N MET A 376 -8.92 16.67 -18.08
CA MET A 376 -8.47 17.41 -19.26
C MET A 376 -9.60 17.88 -20.19
N ALA A 377 -10.82 17.37 -20.04
CA ALA A 377 -11.92 17.73 -20.94
C ALA A 377 -12.54 19.09 -20.58
N TYR A 378 -12.86 19.88 -21.60
CA TYR A 378 -13.62 21.14 -21.52
C TYR A 378 -15.10 20.85 -21.25
N ASN A 379 -15.87 21.88 -20.87
CA ASN A 379 -17.28 21.70 -20.52
C ASN A 379 -18.14 21.25 -21.71
N CYS A 380 -19.15 20.44 -21.43
CA CYS A 380 -20.14 20.02 -22.41
C CYS A 380 -21.23 21.09 -22.58
N SER A 381 -22.05 20.99 -23.63
CA SER A 381 -23.20 21.87 -23.85
C SER A 381 -24.51 21.08 -23.66
N PRO A 382 -25.40 21.44 -22.70
CA PRO A 382 -25.36 22.66 -21.89
C PRO A 382 -24.39 22.65 -20.69
N SER A 383 -24.07 21.48 -20.12
CA SER A 383 -23.05 21.31 -19.06
C SER A 383 -22.74 19.83 -18.85
N CYS A 384 -21.58 19.50 -18.27
CA CYS A 384 -21.30 18.20 -17.67
C CYS A 384 -20.37 18.30 -16.44
N PRO A 385 -20.64 17.57 -15.34
CA PRO A 385 -19.77 17.56 -14.16
C PRO A 385 -18.35 17.11 -14.49
N ARG A 386 -17.34 17.82 -13.99
CA ARG A 386 -15.95 17.37 -14.07
C ARG A 386 -15.63 16.42 -12.93
N ILE A 387 -15.40 15.15 -13.23
CA ILE A 387 -15.01 14.14 -12.24
C ILE A 387 -13.49 14.11 -12.07
N ASN A 388 -13.02 13.73 -10.87
CA ASN A 388 -11.58 13.69 -10.55
C ASN A 388 -10.90 12.43 -11.12
N TYR A 389 -10.93 12.29 -12.43
CA TYR A 389 -10.38 11.17 -13.18
C TYR A 389 -9.68 11.68 -14.45
N TRP A 390 -8.57 11.05 -14.80
CA TRP A 390 -7.90 11.17 -16.10
C TRP A 390 -8.53 10.19 -17.08
N SER A 391 -8.48 10.47 -18.38
CA SER A 391 -9.08 9.53 -19.35
C SER A 391 -8.32 8.20 -19.38
N ASN A 392 -9.07 7.12 -19.18
CA ASN A 392 -8.58 5.75 -19.08
C ASN A 392 -9.68 4.77 -19.56
N PRO A 393 -9.49 4.03 -20.67
CA PRO A 393 -10.47 3.06 -21.15
C PRO A 393 -10.58 1.79 -20.27
N ASP A 394 -9.60 1.53 -19.40
CA ASP A 394 -9.62 0.40 -18.46
C ASP A 394 -10.40 0.69 -17.17
N VAL A 395 -10.90 1.93 -16.97
CA VAL A 395 -11.79 2.32 -15.86
C VAL A 395 -13.19 2.59 -16.41
N THR A 396 -14.22 2.06 -15.76
CA THR A 396 -15.63 2.28 -16.13
C THR A 396 -16.41 3.00 -15.02
N TYR A 397 -17.42 3.76 -15.42
CA TYR A 397 -18.36 4.42 -14.52
C TYR A 397 -19.78 4.29 -15.05
N SER A 398 -20.65 3.69 -14.25
CA SER A 398 -21.95 3.15 -14.67
C SER A 398 -21.83 2.19 -15.87
N GLY A 399 -20.75 1.39 -15.91
CA GLY A 399 -20.44 0.46 -17.00
C GLY A 399 -19.87 1.11 -18.27
N GLN A 400 -19.74 2.44 -18.32
CA GLN A 400 -19.18 3.16 -19.47
C GLN A 400 -17.70 3.48 -19.25
N ALA A 401 -16.84 3.16 -20.22
CA ALA A 401 -15.41 3.46 -20.15
C ALA A 401 -15.11 4.97 -20.04
N MET A 402 -14.09 5.33 -19.26
CA MET A 402 -13.59 6.70 -19.07
C MET A 402 -12.61 7.16 -20.16
N GLY A 403 -12.64 6.55 -21.34
CA GLY A 403 -11.72 6.87 -22.41
C GLY A 403 -11.83 5.94 -23.60
N THR A 404 -10.88 6.07 -24.53
CA THR A 404 -10.70 5.18 -25.68
C THR A 404 -9.22 4.87 -25.83
N THR A 405 -8.86 3.67 -26.30
CA THR A 405 -7.46 3.24 -26.39
C THR A 405 -6.61 4.13 -27.29
N ASP A 406 -7.21 4.67 -28.34
CA ASP A 406 -6.51 5.24 -29.49
C ASP A 406 -6.59 6.78 -29.53
N THR A 407 -7.50 7.39 -28.75
CA THR A 407 -7.75 8.85 -28.74
C THR A 407 -7.76 9.45 -27.34
N SER A 408 -8.52 8.90 -26.40
CA SER A 408 -8.73 9.53 -25.09
C SER A 408 -8.17 8.67 -23.95
N HIS A 409 -6.86 8.79 -23.72
CA HIS A 409 -6.08 7.93 -22.83
C HIS A 409 -4.96 8.72 -22.12
N ASN A 410 -5.31 9.77 -21.37
CA ASN A 410 -4.36 10.57 -20.59
C ASN A 410 -3.56 9.70 -19.61
N GLN A 411 -4.15 8.66 -19.00
CA GLN A 411 -3.43 7.77 -18.06
C GLN A 411 -2.12 7.26 -18.65
N ARG A 412 -2.15 6.79 -19.91
CA ARG A 412 -0.99 6.25 -20.62
C ARG A 412 0.06 7.33 -20.89
N VAL A 413 -0.37 8.55 -21.19
CA VAL A 413 0.53 9.71 -21.36
C VAL A 413 1.25 10.01 -20.04
N LEU A 414 0.52 10.06 -18.93
CA LEU A 414 1.11 10.35 -17.61
C LEU A 414 2.06 9.22 -17.16
N VAL A 415 1.67 7.94 -17.30
CA VAL A 415 2.55 6.79 -17.00
C VAL A 415 3.84 6.83 -17.84
N ASN A 416 3.75 7.19 -19.12
CA ASN A 416 4.92 7.29 -19.99
C ASN A 416 5.86 8.45 -19.63
N THR A 417 5.38 9.50 -18.97
CA THR A 417 6.11 10.76 -18.77
C THR A 417 6.48 11.05 -17.32
N LYS A 418 5.80 10.46 -16.32
CA LYS A 418 6.02 10.72 -14.89
C LYS A 418 7.46 10.62 -14.44
N ALA A 419 8.17 9.56 -14.86
CA ALA A 419 9.58 9.34 -14.52
C ALA A 419 10.53 10.37 -15.16
N THR A 420 10.15 10.98 -16.29
CA THR A 420 10.92 12.07 -16.90
C THR A 420 10.70 13.37 -16.14
N VAL A 421 9.46 13.66 -15.72
CA VAL A 421 9.13 14.88 -14.96
C VAL A 421 9.71 14.84 -13.55
N ALA A 422 9.58 13.72 -12.83
CA ALA A 422 10.17 13.49 -11.51
C ALA A 422 11.72 13.57 -11.46
N ALA A 423 12.39 13.58 -12.62
CA ALA A 423 13.84 13.68 -12.73
C ALA A 423 14.33 15.12 -13.01
N TYR A 424 13.43 16.11 -13.16
CA TYR A 424 13.79 17.47 -13.61
C TYR A 424 14.64 18.28 -12.63
N ARG A 425 14.64 17.93 -11.35
CA ARG A 425 15.60 18.46 -10.36
C ARG A 425 16.46 17.42 -9.69
N GLY A 426 16.68 16.29 -10.38
CA GLY A 426 17.44 15.18 -9.81
C GLY A 426 16.78 14.69 -8.53
N GLY A 427 15.45 14.59 -8.53
CA GLY A 427 14.64 14.13 -7.41
C GLY A 427 15.28 12.89 -6.80
N VAL A 428 15.30 12.83 -5.46
CA VAL A 428 16.09 11.89 -4.67
C VAL A 428 15.98 10.51 -5.30
N ALA A 429 17.08 10.03 -5.89
CA ALA A 429 17.01 8.82 -6.70
C ALA A 429 16.70 7.66 -5.75
N ASN A 430 15.49 7.11 -5.86
CA ASN A 430 14.96 6.05 -5.00
C ASN A 430 16.08 5.08 -4.59
N ALA A 431 16.41 5.12 -3.29
CA ALA A 431 17.47 4.29 -2.74
C ALA A 431 16.91 2.90 -2.41
N ALA A 432 16.80 2.10 -3.48
CA ALA A 432 16.23 0.76 -3.48
C ALA A 432 16.50 -0.02 -2.16
N PRO A 433 15.47 -0.63 -1.56
CA PRO A 433 15.46 -1.08 -0.17
C PRO A 433 16.59 -2.05 0.11
N THR A 434 17.10 -2.08 1.33
CA THR A 434 18.06 -3.11 1.72
C THR A 434 17.32 -4.38 2.11
N ALA A 435 17.27 -5.36 1.20
CA ALA A 435 16.74 -6.69 1.47
C ALA A 435 17.59 -7.39 2.54
N ASN A 436 16.96 -7.87 3.62
CA ASN A 436 17.66 -8.63 4.65
C ASN A 436 16.72 -9.54 5.46
N PHE A 437 17.20 -10.71 5.87
CA PHE A 437 16.46 -11.60 6.76
C PHE A 437 17.40 -12.37 7.69
N THR A 438 16.83 -12.87 8.77
CA THR A 438 17.45 -13.88 9.63
C THR A 438 16.62 -15.16 9.60
N SER A 439 17.24 -16.30 9.90
CA SER A 439 16.58 -17.61 9.91
C SER A 439 16.99 -18.43 11.13
N SER A 440 16.04 -19.17 11.71
CA SER A 440 16.29 -20.20 12.72
C SER A 440 15.72 -21.54 12.25
N THR A 441 16.30 -22.66 12.70
CA THR A 441 15.96 -24.00 12.22
C THR A 441 15.70 -24.96 13.38
N SER A 442 14.62 -25.74 13.29
CA SER A 442 14.29 -26.84 14.20
C SER A 442 13.90 -28.07 13.39
N ASN A 443 14.71 -29.12 13.48
CA ASN A 443 14.66 -30.27 12.57
C ASN A 443 14.63 -29.82 11.10
N LEU A 444 13.63 -30.27 10.34
CA LEU A 444 13.44 -29.92 8.92
C LEU A 444 12.70 -28.58 8.70
N THR A 445 12.36 -27.84 9.75
CA THR A 445 11.62 -26.58 9.65
C THR A 445 12.52 -25.37 9.86
N ALA A 446 12.55 -24.47 8.88
CA ALA A 446 13.15 -23.14 8.99
C ALA A 446 12.08 -22.07 9.22
N SER A 447 12.31 -21.13 10.13
CA SER A 447 11.48 -19.95 10.35
C SER A 447 12.28 -18.70 10.03
N PHE A 448 11.65 -17.75 9.32
CA PHE A 448 12.31 -16.56 8.78
C PHE A 448 11.77 -15.30 9.45
N THR A 449 12.65 -14.33 9.66
CA THR A 449 12.28 -12.99 10.13
C THR A 449 12.84 -11.97 9.17
N ASP A 450 11.95 -11.20 8.53
CA ASP A 450 12.30 -10.08 7.68
C ASP A 450 12.90 -8.95 8.54
N THR A 451 14.02 -8.43 8.07
CA THR A 451 14.80 -7.33 8.67
C THR A 451 15.16 -6.29 7.62
N SER A 452 14.45 -6.32 6.48
CA SER A 452 14.66 -5.40 5.38
C SER A 452 14.29 -3.98 5.78
N THR A 453 15.02 -3.01 5.24
CA THR A 453 14.85 -1.59 5.54
C THR A 453 14.80 -0.78 4.26
N ASP A 454 14.24 0.41 4.38
CA ASP A 454 14.10 1.39 3.33
C ASP A 454 14.45 2.74 3.97
N THR A 455 15.21 3.58 3.25
CA THR A 455 15.81 4.81 3.79
C THR A 455 15.02 6.07 3.45
N ASP A 456 14.23 6.01 2.40
CA ASP A 456 13.49 7.11 1.79
C ASP A 456 12.01 6.75 1.54
N GLY A 457 11.65 5.45 1.53
CA GLY A 457 10.30 4.95 1.32
C GLY A 457 9.82 3.91 2.35
N THR A 458 8.92 3.03 1.89
CA THR A 458 8.37 1.90 2.66
C THR A 458 8.24 0.61 1.83
N ILE A 459 8.58 -0.54 2.43
CA ILE A 459 8.51 -1.84 1.74
C ILE A 459 7.07 -2.35 1.60
N VAL A 460 6.50 -2.19 0.40
CA VAL A 460 5.13 -2.58 0.04
C VAL A 460 4.98 -4.05 -0.37
N SER A 461 6.05 -4.70 -0.87
CA SER A 461 5.97 -6.07 -1.42
C SER A 461 7.14 -6.96 -1.02
N ARG A 462 6.89 -8.27 -0.92
CA ARG A 462 7.84 -9.31 -0.47
C ARG A 462 7.61 -10.60 -1.26
N ALA A 463 8.68 -11.23 -1.71
CA ALA A 463 8.67 -12.54 -2.36
C ALA A 463 9.85 -13.38 -1.89
N SER A 464 9.56 -14.47 -1.17
CA SER A 464 10.54 -15.48 -0.76
C SER A 464 10.50 -16.69 -1.69
N ASN A 465 11.67 -17.25 -2.02
CA ASN A 465 11.86 -18.57 -2.61
C ASN A 465 12.77 -19.38 -1.68
N PHE A 466 12.34 -20.57 -1.27
CA PHE A 466 13.01 -21.36 -0.24
C PHE A 466 14.10 -22.31 -0.77
N GLY A 467 14.37 -22.32 -2.07
CA GLY A 467 15.40 -23.16 -2.70
C GLY A 467 14.98 -24.61 -2.96
N ASP A 468 13.75 -24.99 -2.62
CA ASP A 468 13.13 -26.28 -2.90
C ASP A 468 11.94 -26.19 -3.90
N GLY A 469 11.78 -25.02 -4.53
CA GLY A 469 10.67 -24.70 -5.44
C GLY A 469 9.46 -24.04 -4.77
N ALA A 470 9.37 -24.04 -3.43
CA ALA A 470 8.30 -23.34 -2.72
C ALA A 470 8.56 -21.82 -2.60
N THR A 471 7.49 -21.03 -2.57
CA THR A 471 7.54 -19.57 -2.45
C THR A 471 6.55 -19.03 -1.40
N SER A 472 6.73 -17.78 -0.96
CA SER A 472 5.79 -17.09 -0.05
C SER A 472 5.85 -15.57 -0.21
N THR A 473 4.73 -14.89 0.07
CA THR A 473 4.63 -13.42 0.15
C THR A 473 4.40 -12.90 1.57
N ALA A 474 4.36 -13.78 2.58
CA ALA A 474 4.23 -13.38 3.98
C ALA A 474 5.51 -12.73 4.50
N THR A 475 5.40 -11.78 5.43
CA THR A 475 6.55 -11.06 6.02
C THR A 475 7.50 -11.98 6.79
N ASN A 476 6.96 -12.87 7.64
CA ASN A 476 7.74 -13.78 8.47
C ASN A 476 7.28 -15.23 8.22
N PRO A 477 7.67 -15.85 7.08
CA PRO A 477 7.22 -17.18 6.72
C PRO A 477 7.94 -18.28 7.50
N SER A 478 7.39 -19.49 7.45
CA SER A 478 8.01 -20.72 7.91
C SER A 478 7.92 -21.80 6.83
N ARG A 479 8.96 -22.63 6.69
CA ARG A 479 9.08 -23.66 5.66
C ARG A 479 9.60 -24.97 6.26
N THR A 480 8.85 -26.05 6.11
CA THR A 480 9.29 -27.43 6.43
C THR A 480 9.74 -28.14 5.16
N TYR A 481 11.02 -28.48 5.08
CA TYR A 481 11.63 -29.19 3.96
C TYR A 481 11.39 -30.70 4.03
N ALA A 482 11.41 -31.37 2.86
CA ALA A 482 11.17 -32.81 2.78
C ALA A 482 12.39 -33.67 3.19
N ALA A 483 13.60 -33.10 3.16
CA ALA A 483 14.85 -33.78 3.49
C ALA A 483 15.79 -32.88 4.29
N ALA A 484 16.76 -33.47 4.98
CA ALA A 484 17.88 -32.74 5.54
C ALA A 484 18.80 -32.28 4.40
N GLY A 485 19.31 -31.05 4.49
CA GLY A 485 20.10 -30.44 3.43
C GLY A 485 20.37 -28.96 3.65
N THR A 486 21.13 -28.37 2.74
CA THR A 486 21.35 -26.92 2.71
C THR A 486 20.62 -26.33 1.51
N TYR A 487 19.70 -25.41 1.79
CA TYR A 487 18.84 -24.78 0.80
C TYR A 487 19.26 -23.33 0.58
N THR A 488 19.22 -22.88 -0.68
CA THR A 488 19.54 -21.49 -1.04
C THR A 488 18.26 -20.67 -1.00
N VAL A 489 18.06 -19.94 0.08
CA VAL A 489 16.85 -19.13 0.31
C VAL A 489 17.09 -17.72 -0.21
N THR A 490 16.12 -17.20 -0.95
CA THR A 490 16.17 -15.87 -1.55
C THR A 490 14.93 -15.07 -1.17
N LEU A 491 15.12 -13.88 -0.60
CA LEU A 491 14.08 -12.89 -0.33
C LEU A 491 14.29 -11.70 -1.27
N THR A 492 13.27 -11.37 -2.05
CA THR A 492 13.18 -10.12 -2.81
C THR A 492 12.14 -9.21 -2.16
N VAL A 493 12.46 -7.92 -2.03
CA VAL A 493 11.56 -6.88 -1.50
C VAL A 493 11.40 -5.74 -2.50
N THR A 494 10.28 -5.03 -2.41
CA THR A 494 9.93 -3.88 -3.27
C THR A 494 9.46 -2.71 -2.41
N ASP A 495 9.99 -1.51 -2.68
CA ASP A 495 9.55 -0.23 -2.08
C ASP A 495 8.30 0.37 -2.76
N ASP A 496 7.76 1.44 -2.19
CA ASP A 496 6.59 2.18 -2.69
C ASP A 496 6.85 2.99 -3.97
N ASP A 497 8.12 3.31 -4.27
CA ASP A 497 8.59 3.84 -5.55
C ASP A 497 9.07 2.73 -6.53
N GLY A 498 8.71 1.46 -6.24
CA GLY A 498 8.84 0.28 -7.07
C GLY A 498 10.26 -0.21 -7.41
N ALA A 499 11.32 0.24 -6.74
CA ALA A 499 12.63 -0.39 -6.87
C ALA A 499 12.69 -1.69 -6.05
N THR A 500 13.72 -2.51 -6.29
CA THR A 500 13.80 -3.87 -5.74
C THR A 500 15.22 -4.23 -5.33
N ASN A 501 15.30 -5.07 -4.30
CA ASN A 501 16.56 -5.65 -3.84
C ASN A 501 16.34 -7.10 -3.42
N THR A 502 17.40 -7.90 -3.44
CA THR A 502 17.33 -9.34 -3.21
C THR A 502 18.47 -9.79 -2.30
N LYS A 503 18.09 -10.47 -1.21
CA LYS A 503 19.00 -11.15 -0.29
C LYS A 503 18.95 -12.65 -0.54
N THR A 504 20.11 -13.27 -0.73
CA THR A 504 20.24 -14.73 -0.75
C THR A 504 21.11 -15.19 0.42
N ALA A 505 20.73 -16.30 1.07
CA ALA A 505 21.51 -16.96 2.11
C ALA A 505 21.30 -18.49 2.09
N SER A 506 22.31 -19.23 2.51
CA SER A 506 22.21 -20.68 2.70
C SER A 506 21.60 -21.01 4.06
N VAL A 507 20.55 -21.83 4.08
CA VAL A 507 19.91 -22.32 5.30
C VAL A 507 20.04 -23.83 5.36
N THR A 508 20.77 -24.33 6.36
CA THR A 508 20.94 -25.76 6.59
C THR A 508 19.89 -26.27 7.58
N VAL A 509 19.05 -27.19 7.13
CA VAL A 509 18.15 -27.95 8.01
C VAL A 509 18.68 -29.38 8.15
N SER A 510 18.67 -29.89 9.38
CA SER A 510 19.17 -31.21 9.72
C SER A 510 18.08 -32.01 10.43
N ASN A 511 17.99 -33.31 10.16
CA ASN A 511 17.12 -34.17 10.94
C ASN A 511 17.79 -34.46 12.29
N SER A 512 17.64 -33.53 13.25
CA SER A 512 18.27 -33.58 14.58
C SER A 512 17.78 -34.75 15.45
N ASN A 513 16.84 -35.54 14.95
CA ASN A 513 16.39 -36.78 15.56
C ASN A 513 17.29 -37.99 15.27
N VAL A 514 18.35 -37.90 14.45
CA VAL A 514 19.27 -39.04 14.27
C VAL A 514 20.13 -39.23 15.53
N GLN A 515 20.05 -40.39 16.19
CA GLN A 515 20.74 -40.71 17.44
C GLN A 515 21.30 -42.13 17.45
N THR A 516 22.53 -42.29 17.96
CA THR A 516 23.17 -43.61 18.14
C THR A 516 23.15 -43.98 19.62
N TYR A 517 22.62 -45.16 19.90
CA TYR A 517 22.58 -45.78 21.23
C TYR A 517 23.57 -46.94 21.24
N THR A 518 24.35 -47.10 22.31
CA THR A 518 25.44 -48.08 22.38
C THR A 518 25.41 -48.83 23.70
N ASN A 519 25.71 -50.13 23.68
CA ASN A 519 26.09 -50.90 24.86
C ASN A 519 27.53 -51.41 24.66
N SER A 520 28.40 -51.14 25.62
CA SER A 520 29.82 -51.51 25.63
C SER A 520 30.18 -52.36 26.86
N ALA A 521 29.19 -52.99 27.49
CA ALA A 521 29.42 -54.00 28.51
C ALA A 521 29.58 -55.37 27.85
N ASP A 522 30.49 -56.17 28.40
CA ASP A 522 30.73 -57.54 27.96
C ASP A 522 29.57 -58.47 28.33
N TYR A 523 29.11 -59.29 27.37
CA TYR A 523 28.14 -60.36 27.59
C TYR A 523 28.71 -61.69 27.10
N THR A 524 29.05 -62.59 28.02
CA THR A 524 29.65 -63.90 27.72
C THR A 524 28.74 -64.76 26.85
N ILE A 525 29.32 -65.32 25.79
CA ILE A 525 28.73 -66.35 24.93
C ILE A 525 29.37 -67.69 25.36
N ASN A 526 28.53 -68.62 25.82
CA ASN A 526 28.95 -69.98 26.19
C ASN A 526 28.45 -70.98 25.13
N ASP A 527 29.15 -72.10 24.99
CA ASP A 527 28.74 -73.28 24.21
C ASP A 527 27.23 -73.58 24.33
N ASN A 528 26.57 -73.79 23.20
CA ASN A 528 25.16 -74.18 23.11
C ASN A 528 24.17 -73.28 23.90
N ALA A 529 24.53 -72.01 24.15
CA ALA A 529 23.73 -71.10 24.97
C ALA A 529 23.36 -69.80 24.24
N THR A 530 22.22 -69.22 24.66
CA THR A 530 21.77 -67.90 24.22
C THR A 530 22.14 -66.83 25.25
N VAL A 531 22.68 -65.70 24.79
CA VAL A 531 22.86 -64.47 25.57
C VAL A 531 22.20 -63.28 24.87
N SER A 532 21.74 -62.30 25.64
CA SER A 532 21.11 -61.07 25.14
C SER A 532 21.75 -59.84 25.78
N SER A 533 22.21 -58.91 24.94
CA SER A 533 22.70 -57.59 25.37
C SER A 533 21.63 -56.51 25.07
N PRO A 534 21.09 -55.81 26.08
CA PRO A 534 20.05 -54.79 25.89
C PRO A 534 20.61 -53.40 25.58
N ILE A 535 19.84 -52.61 24.84
CA ILE A 535 19.94 -51.14 24.71
C ILE A 535 18.54 -50.57 24.99
N VAL A 536 18.44 -49.65 25.96
CA VAL A 536 17.18 -48.98 26.29
C VAL A 536 17.10 -47.64 25.57
N VAL A 537 16.04 -47.45 24.77
CA VAL A 537 15.74 -46.22 24.06
C VAL A 537 14.51 -45.58 24.71
N SER A 538 14.68 -44.39 25.28
CA SER A 538 13.62 -43.69 26.03
C SER A 538 13.39 -42.26 25.54
N GLY A 539 12.17 -41.76 25.67
CA GLY A 539 11.81 -40.37 25.31
C GLY A 539 11.68 -40.12 23.81
N ARG A 540 11.51 -41.20 23.02
CA ARG A 540 11.41 -41.16 21.55
C ARG A 540 9.97 -41.41 21.12
N THR A 541 9.57 -40.84 19.98
CA THR A 541 8.24 -41.06 19.37
C THR A 541 8.38 -41.40 17.90
N GLY A 542 7.45 -42.21 17.37
CA GLY A 542 7.52 -42.74 16.01
C GLY A 542 8.38 -44.00 15.88
N ASN A 543 8.66 -44.37 14.62
CA ASN A 543 9.28 -45.64 14.25
C ASN A 543 10.74 -45.49 13.79
N GLY A 544 11.45 -46.62 13.67
CA GLY A 544 12.80 -46.71 13.14
C GLY A 544 12.94 -46.25 11.69
N LEU A 545 14.18 -46.10 11.23
CA LEU A 545 14.46 -45.79 9.83
C LEU A 545 14.44 -47.06 8.97
N SER A 546 14.09 -46.91 7.69
CA SER A 546 14.22 -47.98 6.69
C SER A 546 15.67 -48.35 6.35
N SER A 547 16.63 -47.57 6.86
CA SER A 547 18.07 -47.74 6.73
C SER A 547 18.77 -47.67 8.10
N THR A 548 18.13 -48.17 9.16
CA THR A 548 18.70 -48.19 10.52
C THR A 548 20.01 -48.97 10.54
N GLN A 549 21.07 -48.38 11.07
CA GLN A 549 22.38 -49.03 11.16
C GLN A 549 22.55 -49.72 12.52
N VAL A 550 23.00 -50.97 12.49
CA VAL A 550 23.31 -51.79 13.67
C VAL A 550 24.76 -52.22 13.57
N THR A 551 25.64 -51.71 14.43
CA THR A 551 27.06 -52.10 14.45
C THR A 551 27.30 -53.08 15.59
N VAL A 552 27.91 -54.21 15.27
CA VAL A 552 28.16 -55.33 16.20
C VAL A 552 29.65 -55.59 16.27
N ASN A 553 30.18 -55.71 17.49
CA ASN A 553 31.51 -56.22 17.82
C ASN A 553 31.37 -57.42 18.78
N ILE A 554 31.54 -58.62 18.25
CA ILE A 554 31.54 -59.88 19.00
C ILE A 554 32.92 -60.51 18.87
N LEU A 555 33.52 -60.90 19.98
CA LEU A 555 34.73 -61.71 20.00
C LEU A 555 34.34 -63.19 20.12
N HIS A 556 34.83 -64.04 19.22
CA HIS A 556 34.58 -65.49 19.19
C HIS A 556 35.65 -66.20 18.37
N THR A 557 36.09 -67.38 18.80
CA THR A 557 37.09 -68.21 18.09
C THR A 557 36.52 -68.99 16.89
N TYR A 558 35.20 -69.01 16.72
CA TYR A 558 34.55 -69.58 15.55
C TYR A 558 33.17 -68.93 15.30
N ILE A 559 33.03 -68.06 14.29
CA ILE A 559 31.74 -67.36 14.05
C ILE A 559 30.72 -68.19 13.26
N GLY A 560 31.13 -69.33 12.71
CA GLY A 560 30.25 -70.29 12.05
C GLY A 560 29.24 -70.95 13.00
N ASP A 561 29.37 -70.79 14.31
CA ASP A 561 28.44 -71.36 15.30
C ASP A 561 27.41 -70.37 15.80
N LEU A 562 27.66 -69.07 15.59
CA LEU A 562 26.81 -68.00 16.06
C LEU A 562 25.59 -67.78 15.16
N LYS A 563 24.44 -67.61 15.80
CA LYS A 563 23.28 -66.89 15.23
C LYS A 563 23.11 -65.59 16.00
N VAL A 564 23.09 -64.46 15.28
CA VAL A 564 22.96 -63.11 15.85
C VAL A 564 21.67 -62.49 15.32
N ASP A 565 20.74 -62.20 16.22
CA ASP A 565 19.47 -61.52 15.94
C ASP A 565 19.45 -60.14 16.63
N LEU A 566 18.93 -59.12 15.95
CA LEU A 566 18.36 -57.96 16.62
C LEU A 566 16.90 -58.27 16.99
N VAL A 567 16.52 -58.01 18.24
CA VAL A 567 15.14 -58.15 18.73
C VAL A 567 14.60 -56.76 19.07
N ALA A 568 13.48 -56.40 18.45
CA ALA A 568 12.77 -55.15 18.65
C ALA A 568 11.94 -55.15 19.95
N PRO A 569 11.48 -53.98 20.45
CA PRO A 569 10.75 -53.89 21.72
C PRO A 569 9.40 -54.61 21.75
N ASP A 570 8.80 -54.88 20.59
CA ASP A 570 7.57 -55.66 20.42
C ASP A 570 7.82 -57.19 20.38
N GLY A 571 9.09 -57.61 20.30
CA GLY A 571 9.53 -58.99 20.13
C GLY A 571 9.88 -59.41 18.69
N SER A 572 9.72 -58.53 17.69
CA SER A 572 10.05 -58.80 16.30
C SER A 572 11.55 -59.06 16.11
N VAL A 573 11.90 -60.05 15.27
CA VAL A 573 13.26 -60.62 15.17
C VAL A 573 13.86 -60.40 13.79
N TYR A 574 15.03 -59.76 13.76
CA TYR A 574 15.79 -59.41 12.55
C TYR A 574 17.14 -60.11 12.56
N VAL A 575 17.33 -61.11 11.69
CA VAL A 575 18.58 -61.90 11.62
C VAL A 575 19.70 -61.04 11.03
N LEU A 576 20.78 -60.85 11.79
CA LEU A 576 21.99 -60.16 11.35
C LEU A 576 23.05 -61.15 10.84
N HIS A 577 23.23 -62.25 11.56
CA HIS A 577 24.19 -63.31 11.21
C HIS A 577 23.57 -64.68 11.52
N ASN A 578 23.87 -65.67 10.69
CA ASN A 578 23.38 -67.04 10.89
C ASN A 578 24.40 -68.05 10.35
N ARG A 579 25.33 -68.45 11.22
CA ARG A 579 26.30 -69.54 10.99
C ARG A 579 27.14 -69.42 9.71
N ALA A 580 27.33 -68.19 9.24
CA ALA A 580 28.14 -67.87 8.07
C ALA A 580 29.60 -67.60 8.48
N GLY A 581 30.52 -67.60 7.52
CA GLY A 581 31.94 -67.27 7.76
C GLY A 581 32.84 -68.46 8.12
N GLY A 582 32.27 -69.59 8.56
CA GLY A 582 33.05 -70.80 8.88
C GLY A 582 34.03 -70.56 10.03
N SER A 583 35.28 -71.02 9.87
CA SER A 583 36.37 -70.90 10.85
C SER A 583 37.02 -69.51 10.88
N ALA A 584 36.22 -68.46 10.78
CA ALA A 584 36.68 -67.08 10.95
C ALA A 584 36.44 -66.65 12.41
N ASP A 585 37.39 -65.89 12.95
CA ASP A 585 37.28 -65.32 14.28
C ASP A 585 36.55 -63.97 14.23
N ASN A 586 35.70 -63.72 15.24
CA ASN A 586 35.06 -62.44 15.55
C ASN A 586 34.07 -61.87 14.50
N ILE A 587 33.06 -61.14 14.97
CA ILE A 587 32.13 -60.36 14.11
C ILE A 587 32.29 -58.89 14.44
N ASN A 588 32.99 -58.14 13.57
CA ASN A 588 33.04 -56.68 13.61
C ASN A 588 32.41 -56.13 12.32
N LYS A 589 31.12 -55.75 12.38
CA LYS A 589 30.33 -55.43 11.18
C LYS A 589 29.16 -54.50 11.47
N THR A 590 28.88 -53.60 10.53
CA THR A 590 27.63 -52.83 10.48
C THR A 590 26.64 -53.45 9.51
N TYR A 591 25.41 -53.63 9.98
CA TYR A 591 24.24 -54.08 9.24
C TYR A 591 23.31 -52.90 8.99
N THR A 592 22.58 -52.90 7.86
CA THR A 592 21.54 -51.90 7.57
C THR A 592 20.21 -52.63 7.48
N ILE A 593 19.28 -52.30 8.37
CA ILE A 593 18.01 -52.99 8.55
C ILE A 593 16.85 -52.00 8.37
N ASN A 594 15.78 -52.44 7.71
CA ASN A 594 14.55 -51.68 7.66
C ASN A 594 13.73 -51.92 8.93
N LEU A 595 13.61 -50.88 9.77
CA LEU A 595 12.84 -50.90 11.01
C LEU A 595 11.69 -49.87 10.98
N SER A 596 11.18 -49.51 9.80
CA SER A 596 10.11 -48.49 9.69
C SER A 596 8.76 -48.91 10.25
N SER A 597 8.57 -50.20 10.54
CA SER A 597 7.43 -50.74 11.30
C SER A 597 7.62 -50.63 12.83
N GLU A 598 8.85 -50.54 13.31
CA GLU A 598 9.19 -50.74 14.72
C GLU A 598 9.19 -49.45 15.50
N ALA A 599 8.54 -49.42 16.66
CA ALA A 599 8.57 -48.28 17.56
C ALA A 599 9.98 -48.04 18.10
N LEU A 600 10.45 -46.78 18.06
CA LEU A 600 11.79 -46.41 18.55
C LEU A 600 11.97 -46.70 20.04
N ASN A 601 10.96 -46.39 20.84
CA ASN A 601 11.02 -46.31 22.29
C ASN A 601 10.75 -47.66 22.95
N GLY A 602 11.78 -48.25 23.56
CA GLY A 602 11.71 -49.52 24.28
C GLY A 602 13.09 -50.16 24.43
N THR A 603 13.12 -51.43 24.84
CA THR A 603 14.36 -52.20 24.99
C THR A 603 14.63 -53.01 23.73
N TRP A 604 15.67 -52.62 23.01
CA TRP A 604 16.24 -53.37 21.89
C TRP A 604 17.26 -54.37 22.43
N ASN A 605 17.33 -55.58 21.87
CA ASN A 605 18.32 -56.58 22.31
C ASN A 605 19.11 -57.12 21.13
N LEU A 606 20.44 -57.19 21.27
CA LEU A 606 21.26 -58.05 20.44
C LEU A 606 21.32 -59.44 21.09
N ARG A 607 20.66 -60.42 20.47
CA ARG A 607 20.61 -61.80 20.94
C ARG A 607 21.57 -62.65 20.14
N VAL A 608 22.52 -63.29 20.82
CA VAL A 608 23.48 -64.22 20.22
C VAL A 608 23.21 -65.62 20.77
N ASN A 609 23.03 -66.60 19.90
CA ASN A 609 23.01 -68.00 20.27
C ASN A 609 24.25 -68.70 19.70
N ASP A 610 25.00 -69.38 20.56
CA ASP A 610 25.93 -70.40 20.12
C ASP A 610 25.18 -71.72 19.82
N ASN A 611 25.55 -72.40 18.75
CA ASN A 611 24.89 -73.63 18.27
C ASN A 611 25.88 -74.79 18.13
N ALA A 612 27.07 -74.69 18.75
CA ALA A 612 28.08 -75.73 18.81
C ALA A 612 28.77 -75.75 20.20
N SER A 613 29.86 -76.51 20.29
CA SER A 613 30.66 -76.68 21.48
C SER A 613 32.15 -76.56 21.14
N ALA A 614 32.96 -76.19 22.14
CA ALA A 614 34.41 -75.96 22.14
C ALA A 614 34.87 -74.52 21.83
N ASP A 615 33.99 -73.65 21.33
CA ASP A 615 34.29 -72.26 21.02
C ASP A 615 33.39 -71.33 21.86
N THR A 616 34.01 -70.37 22.55
CA THR A 616 33.33 -69.40 23.42
C THR A 616 33.81 -67.98 23.15
N GLY A 617 33.09 -66.99 23.68
CA GLY A 617 33.50 -65.60 23.54
C GLY A 617 32.58 -64.62 24.24
N ARG A 618 32.37 -63.44 23.64
CA ARG A 618 31.48 -62.41 24.18
C ARG A 618 30.99 -61.41 23.14
N ILE A 619 29.80 -60.86 23.36
CA ILE A 619 29.46 -59.55 22.81
C ILE A 619 30.33 -58.54 23.55
N ASP A 620 31.23 -57.86 22.83
CA ASP A 620 32.16 -56.87 23.39
C ASP A 620 31.54 -55.46 23.33
N SER A 621 30.88 -55.14 22.21
CA SER A 621 30.03 -53.95 22.12
C SER A 621 29.06 -54.02 20.93
N TRP A 622 27.97 -53.25 21.01
CA TRP A 622 27.11 -53.01 19.86
C TRP A 622 26.38 -51.67 19.95
N SER A 623 25.92 -51.16 18.81
CA SER A 623 25.15 -49.92 18.73
C SER A 623 24.04 -49.98 17.68
N ILE A 624 23.01 -49.17 17.87
CA ILE A 624 21.91 -48.96 16.93
C ILE A 624 21.70 -47.46 16.69
N ARG A 625 21.56 -47.07 15.42
CA ARG A 625 21.44 -45.68 14.97
C ARG A 625 20.12 -45.44 14.24
N PHE A 626 19.22 -44.74 14.92
CA PHE A 626 17.94 -44.24 14.42
C PHE A 626 18.04 -42.78 13.95
#